data_AF-A0A960EJP6-F1
#
_entry.id   AF-A0A960EJP6-F1
#
_cell.length_a   1.000
_cell.length_b   1.000
_cell.length_c   1.000
_cell.angle_alpha   90.00
_cell.angle_beta   90.00
_cell.angle_gamma   90.00
#
_symmetry.space_group_name_H-M   'P 1'
#
loop_
_entity.id
_entity.type
_entity.pdbx_description
1 polymer ?
#
loop_
_entity_poly.entity_id
_entity_poly.type
_entity_poly.pdbx_seq_one_letter_code
_entity_poly.pdbx_strand_id
1 'polypeptide(L)'
;YNANPTSMAAALDALAELAATRRFAVVGTMAELGPDGPTQHRDVAARAEELGIHLVAVAEPAYGVDGPDAVASSVGAVDRLRALGVGDGDVVLVKASRSAGLEAVADGLVALAD
;
A
#
# COMPACT_ATOMS: atom_id res chain seq x y z
N TYR A 1 -11.03 -5.73 7.16
CA TYR A 1 -9.78 -6.44 6.80
C TYR A 1 -10.08 -7.58 5.84
N ASN A 2 -10.21 -7.27 4.55
CA ASN A 2 -10.18 -8.24 3.46
C ASN A 2 -9.34 -7.59 2.34
N ALA A 3 -8.37 -8.34 1.81
CA ALA A 3 -7.54 -7.90 0.70
C ALA A 3 -7.55 -9.01 -0.36
N ASN A 4 -8.44 -8.82 -1.31
CA ASN A 4 -8.51 -9.55 -2.57
C ASN A 4 -8.39 -8.54 -3.73
N PRO A 5 -8.11 -8.99 -4.96
CA PRO A 5 -7.79 -8.11 -6.09
C PRO A 5 -8.87 -7.07 -6.37
N THR A 6 -10.14 -7.49 -6.37
CA THR A 6 -11.28 -6.58 -6.60
C THR A 6 -11.36 -5.48 -5.54
N SER A 7 -11.21 -5.84 -4.26
CA SER A 7 -11.25 -4.87 -3.16
C SER A 7 -10.03 -3.94 -3.15
N MET A 8 -8.87 -4.42 -3.62
CA MET A 8 -7.66 -3.61 -3.75
C MET A 8 -7.83 -2.57 -4.86
N ALA A 9 -8.28 -2.99 -6.05
CA ALA A 9 -8.56 -2.09 -7.16
C ALA A 9 -9.57 -1.01 -6.77
N ALA A 10 -10.69 -1.38 -6.15
CA ALA A 10 -11.70 -0.43 -5.69
C ALA A 10 -11.16 0.56 -4.65
N ALA A 11 -10.23 0.13 -3.78
CA ALA A 11 -9.61 1.01 -2.80
C ALA A 11 -8.63 2.01 -3.45
N LEU A 12 -7.90 1.59 -4.48
CA LEU A 12 -7.04 2.48 -5.27
C LEU A 12 -7.86 3.49 -6.07
N ASP A 13 -8.95 3.05 -6.70
CA ASP A 13 -9.86 3.94 -7.42
C ASP A 13 -10.46 5.00 -6.48
N ALA A 14 -10.95 4.57 -5.31
CA ALA A 14 -11.45 5.51 -4.29
C ALA A 14 -10.37 6.49 -3.80
N LEU A 15 -9.13 6.02 -3.60
CA LEU A 15 -8.01 6.89 -3.22
C LEU A 15 -7.74 7.95 -4.31
N ALA A 16 -7.81 7.57 -5.59
CA ALA A 16 -7.60 8.48 -6.72
C ALA A 16 -8.61 9.65 -6.73
N GLU A 17 -9.85 9.42 -6.28
CA GLU A 17 -10.91 10.44 -6.24
C GLU A 17 -10.77 11.45 -5.09
N LEU A 18 -10.00 11.16 -4.05
CA LEU A 18 -9.84 12.05 -2.89
C LEU A 18 -9.04 13.31 -3.26
N ALA A 19 -9.41 14.47 -2.72
CA ALA A 19 -8.58 15.67 -2.85
C ALA A 19 -7.28 15.48 -2.05
N ALA A 20 -6.13 15.45 -2.74
CA ALA A 20 -4.82 15.22 -2.14
C ALA A 20 -3.70 15.86 -2.97
N THR A 21 -2.62 16.27 -2.30
CA THR A 21 -1.37 16.72 -2.92
C THR A 21 -0.64 15.54 -3.57
N ARG A 22 -0.44 14.46 -2.80
CA ARG A 22 0.09 13.17 -3.27
C ARG A 22 -0.71 12.03 -2.67
N ARG A 23 -0.68 10.88 -3.35
CA ARG A 23 -1.36 9.66 -2.94
C ARG A 23 -0.36 8.54 -2.80
N PHE A 24 -0.42 7.85 -1.67
CA PHE A 24 0.42 6.70 -1.37
C PHE A 24 -0.47 5.50 -1.06
N ALA A 25 -0.03 4.31 -1.46
CA ALA A 25 -0.63 3.06 -1.06
C ALA A 25 0.42 2.15 -0.43
N VAL A 26 0.23 1.82 0.85
CA VAL A 26 1.00 0.80 1.55
C VAL A 26 0.23 -0.50 1.49
N VAL A 27 0.76 -1.46 0.74
CA VAL A 27 0.09 -2.73 0.44
C VAL A 27 0.91 -3.91 0.95
N GLY A 28 0.22 -4.97 1.38
CA GLY A 28 0.84 -6.23 1.78
C GLY A 28 0.05 -7.41 1.22
N THR A 29 0.45 -8.62 1.57
CA THR A 29 -0.09 -9.86 0.98
C THR A 29 -1.62 -9.90 0.88
N MET A 30 -2.09 -10.24 -0.33
CA MET A 30 -3.46 -10.71 -0.58
C MET A 30 -3.51 -12.23 -0.40
N ALA A 31 -4.32 -12.72 0.54
CA ALA A 31 -4.39 -14.14 0.88
C ALA A 31 -5.33 -14.92 -0.07
N GLU A 32 -5.15 -16.24 -0.11
CA GLU A 32 -6.07 -17.20 -0.76
C GLU A 32 -6.26 -17.03 -2.27
N LEU A 33 -5.28 -16.45 -2.98
CA LEU A 33 -5.37 -16.16 -4.42
C LEU A 33 -5.16 -17.36 -5.36
N GLY A 34 -4.69 -18.49 -4.84
CA GLY A 34 -4.35 -19.66 -5.66
C GLY A 34 -3.18 -19.40 -6.62
N PRO A 35 -3.09 -20.14 -7.74
CA PRO A 35 -1.94 -20.09 -8.66
C PRO A 35 -1.71 -18.72 -9.33
N ASP A 36 -2.77 -17.93 -9.51
CA ASP A 36 -2.70 -16.63 -10.18
C ASP A 36 -2.28 -15.49 -9.24
N GLY A 37 -2.03 -15.79 -7.97
CA GLY A 37 -1.66 -14.81 -6.94
C GLY A 37 -0.57 -13.84 -7.38
N PRO A 38 0.57 -14.30 -7.93
CA PRO A 38 1.62 -13.39 -8.39
C PRO A 38 1.18 -12.41 -9.47
N THR A 39 0.36 -12.84 -10.42
CA THR A 39 -0.17 -11.95 -11.46
C THR A 39 -1.13 -10.94 -10.86
N GLN A 40 -2.01 -11.37 -9.95
CA GLN A 40 -2.97 -10.48 -9.30
C GLN A 40 -2.31 -9.39 -8.45
N HIS A 41 -1.17 -9.68 -7.80
CA HIS A 41 -0.38 -8.64 -7.12
C HIS A 41 0.21 -7.64 -8.12
N ARG A 42 0.77 -8.11 -9.24
CA ARG A 42 1.25 -7.21 -10.31
C ARG A 42 0.15 -6.33 -10.88
N ASP A 43 -1.06 -6.87 -11.08
CA ASP A 43 -2.19 -6.10 -11.61
C ASP A 43 -2.59 -4.95 -10.66
N VAL A 44 -2.53 -5.19 -9.35
CA VAL A 44 -2.75 -4.12 -8.34
C VAL A 44 -1.64 -3.06 -8.41
N ALA A 45 -0.38 -3.47 -8.62
CA ALA A 45 0.72 -2.53 -8.75
C ALA A 45 0.60 -1.67 -10.02
N ALA A 46 0.29 -2.31 -11.16
CA ALA A 46 0.05 -1.63 -12.43
C ALA A 46 -1.11 -0.64 -12.30
N ARG A 47 -2.20 -1.01 -11.61
CA ARG A 47 -3.33 -0.10 -11.38
C ARG A 47 -2.93 1.12 -10.53
N ALA A 48 -2.09 0.93 -9.51
CA ALA A 48 -1.59 2.05 -8.71
C ALA A 48 -0.76 3.02 -9.57
N GLU A 49 0.10 2.49 -10.44
CA GLU A 49 0.89 3.29 -11.39
C GLU A 49 0.00 4.09 -12.36
N GLU A 50 -1.00 3.44 -12.97
CA GLU A 50 -1.98 4.10 -13.86
C GLU A 50 -2.69 5.29 -13.21
N LEU A 51 -2.96 5.19 -11.90
CA LEU A 51 -3.65 6.21 -11.11
C LEU A 51 -2.71 7.27 -10.55
N GLY A 52 -1.39 7.17 -10.81
CA GLY A 52 -0.38 8.07 -10.24
C GLY A 52 -0.23 7.93 -8.71
N ILE A 53 -0.50 6.75 -8.17
CA ILE A 53 -0.39 6.44 -6.74
C ILE A 53 0.99 5.82 -6.48
N HIS A 54 1.74 6.39 -5.53
CA HIS A 54 3.04 5.85 -5.12
C HIS A 54 2.84 4.60 -4.25
N LEU A 55 3.31 3.45 -4.72
CA LEU A 55 3.13 2.17 -4.04
C LEU A 55 4.33 1.82 -3.16
N VAL A 56 4.07 1.41 -1.92
CA VAL A 56 5.03 0.79 -1.00
C VAL A 56 4.54 -0.63 -0.70
N ALA A 57 5.33 -1.63 -1.08
CA ALA A 57 5.00 -3.04 -0.90
C ALA A 57 5.66 -3.58 0.38
N VAL A 58 4.87 -4.18 1.26
CA VAL A 58 5.31 -4.70 2.55
C VAL A 58 5.33 -6.23 2.52
N ALA A 59 6.54 -6.79 2.62
CA ALA A 59 6.82 -8.22 2.69
C ALA A 59 6.16 -9.05 1.58
N GLU A 60 5.91 -8.44 0.41
CA GLU A 60 5.21 -9.07 -0.70
C GLU A 60 5.91 -8.72 -2.04
N PRO A 61 6.90 -9.52 -2.47
CA PRO A 61 7.66 -9.26 -3.69
C PRO A 61 6.83 -9.45 -4.96
N ALA A 62 5.67 -10.12 -4.89
CA ALA A 62 4.83 -10.36 -6.06
C ALA A 62 4.25 -9.08 -6.68
N TYR A 63 4.25 -7.96 -5.95
CA TYR A 63 3.89 -6.66 -6.50
C TYR A 63 4.88 -6.15 -7.56
N GLY A 64 6.11 -6.69 -7.62
CA GLY A 64 7.13 -6.21 -8.56
C GLY A 64 7.68 -4.82 -8.24
N VAL A 65 7.50 -4.35 -7.00
CA VAL A 65 8.12 -3.14 -6.48
C VAL A 65 9.53 -3.50 -6.04
N ASP A 66 10.49 -2.66 -6.42
CA ASP A 66 11.91 -2.84 -6.10
C ASP A 66 12.47 -1.66 -5.28
N GLY A 67 13.65 -1.86 -4.72
CA GLY A 67 14.41 -0.81 -4.04
C GLY A 67 13.77 -0.34 -2.72
N PRO A 68 13.82 0.96 -2.39
CA PRO A 68 13.41 1.45 -1.07
C PRO A 68 11.90 1.33 -0.80
N ASP A 69 11.09 1.11 -1.84
CA ASP A 69 9.64 0.93 -1.73
C ASP A 69 9.22 -0.53 -1.50
N ALA A 70 10.16 -1.47 -1.57
CA ALA A 70 9.99 -2.87 -1.18
C ALA A 70 10.50 -3.07 0.25
N VAL A 71 9.61 -2.96 1.24
CA VAL A 71 9.97 -2.97 2.67
C VAL A 71 9.62 -4.31 3.32
N ALA A 72 10.36 -4.67 4.36
CA ALA A 72 10.19 -5.98 5.02
C ALA A 72 9.10 -6.00 6.11
N SER A 73 8.59 -4.85 6.55
CA SER A 73 7.67 -4.77 7.69
C SER A 73 6.88 -3.46 7.74
N SER A 74 5.85 -3.41 8.59
CA SER A 74 5.08 -2.20 8.91
C SER A 74 5.97 -1.04 9.41
N VAL A 75 7.01 -1.34 10.20
CA VAL A 75 7.98 -0.32 10.65
C VAL A 75 8.76 0.24 9.45
N GLY A 76 9.23 -0.64 8.57
CA GLY A 76 9.90 -0.22 7.34
C GLY A 76 9.00 0.63 6.43
N ALA A 77 7.70 0.34 6.38
CA ALA A 77 6.74 1.16 5.64
C ALA A 77 6.61 2.57 6.24
N VAL A 78 6.50 2.69 7.57
CA VAL A 78 6.45 4.00 8.25
C VAL A 78 7.74 4.79 7.99
N ASP A 79 8.90 4.16 8.13
CA ASP A 79 10.19 4.81 7.86
C ASP A 79 10.34 5.22 6.40
N ARG A 80 9.80 4.43 5.46
CA ARG A 80 9.78 4.78 4.04
C ARG A 80 8.90 6.00 3.77
N LEU A 81 7.70 6.05 4.33
CA LEU A 81 6.81 7.21 4.20
C LEU A 81 7.44 8.47 4.80
N ARG A 82 8.16 8.36 5.92
CA ARG A 82 8.96 9.47 6.48
C ARG A 82 10.05 9.93 5.52
N ALA A 83 10.81 9.00 4.93
CA ALA A 83 11.86 9.32 3.96
C ALA A 83 11.30 9.98 2.68
N LEU A 84 10.05 9.68 2.31
CA LEU A 84 9.31 10.32 1.21
C LEU A 84 8.74 11.70 1.59
N GLY A 85 8.86 12.08 2.87
CA GLY A 85 8.35 13.34 3.40
C GLY A 85 6.83 13.45 3.30
N VAL A 86 6.10 12.36 3.53
CA VAL A 86 4.63 12.37 3.62
C VAL A 86 4.20 13.34 4.72
N GLY A 87 3.24 14.21 4.42
CA GLY A 87 2.77 15.22 5.36
C GLY A 87 1.43 15.84 4.94
N ASP A 88 1.23 17.11 5.32
CA ASP A 88 -0.04 17.81 5.16
C ASP A 88 -0.58 17.77 3.72
N GLY A 89 -1.84 17.36 3.60
CA GLY A 89 -2.56 17.28 2.32
C GLY A 89 -2.25 16.02 1.50
N ASP A 90 -1.32 15.16 1.92
CA ASP A 90 -1.17 13.84 1.33
C ASP A 90 -2.20 12.84 1.90
N VAL A 91 -2.48 11.79 1.13
CA VAL A 91 -3.34 10.69 1.58
C VAL A 91 -2.61 9.37 1.44
N VAL A 92 -2.69 8.55 2.49
CA VAL A 92 -2.09 7.21 2.54
C VAL A 92 -3.19 6.17 2.73
N LEU A 93 -3.33 5.27 1.76
CA LEU A 93 -4.09 4.03 1.91
C LEU A 93 -3.19 2.97 2.54
N VAL A 94 -3.70 2.26 3.54
CA VAL A 94 -3.05 1.07 4.12
C VAL A 94 -3.98 -0.12 3.92
N LYS A 95 -3.53 -1.16 3.22
CA LYS A 95 -4.39 -2.32 2.91
C LYS A 95 -3.61 -3.61 2.70
N ALA A 96 -3.98 -4.63 3.47
CA ALA A 96 -3.50 -6.00 3.30
C ALA A 96 -4.48 -7.00 3.90
N SER A 97 -4.19 -8.29 3.74
CA SER A 97 -4.87 -9.34 4.49
C SER A 97 -4.55 -9.19 5.98
N ARG A 98 -5.46 -9.64 6.84
CA ARG A 98 -5.28 -9.51 8.30
C ARG A 98 -3.99 -10.18 8.81
N SER A 99 -3.57 -11.27 8.17
CA SER A 99 -2.32 -11.96 8.48
C SER A 99 -1.06 -11.11 8.26
N ALA A 100 -1.14 -10.02 7.49
CA ALA A 100 0.00 -9.16 7.17
C ALA A 100 0.28 -8.08 8.23
N GLY A 101 -0.64 -7.84 9.18
CA GLY A 101 -0.37 -6.96 10.32
C GLY A 101 -0.10 -5.48 9.98
N LEU A 102 -0.68 -4.96 8.88
CA LEU A 102 -0.45 -3.57 8.45
C LEU A 102 -1.19 -2.53 9.30
N GLU A 103 -2.01 -2.96 10.26
CA GLU A 103 -2.68 -2.05 11.21
C GLU A 103 -1.68 -1.11 11.90
N ALA A 104 -0.50 -1.62 12.24
CA ALA A 104 0.57 -0.86 12.88
C ALA A 104 1.11 0.31 12.02
N VAL A 105 0.93 0.29 10.70
CA VAL A 105 1.32 1.41 9.83
C VAL A 105 0.40 2.60 10.07
N ALA A 106 -0.91 2.36 10.13
CA ALA A 106 -1.88 3.43 10.38
C ALA A 106 -1.64 4.07 11.76
N ASP A 107 -1.44 3.26 12.79
CA ASP A 107 -1.13 3.74 14.15
C ASP A 107 0.17 4.56 14.18
N GLY A 108 1.21 4.10 13.47
CA GLY A 108 2.49 4.79 13.39
C GLY A 108 2.45 6.12 12.63
N LEU A 109 1.49 6.29 11.70
CA LEU A 109 1.28 7.54 10.97
C LEU A 109 0.47 8.56 11.77
N VAL A 110 -0.53 8.12 12.55
CA VAL A 110 -1.30 9.02 13.42
C VAL A 110 -0.40 9.69 14.45
N ALA A 111 0.55 8.95 15.01
CA ALA A 111 1.55 9.48 15.94
C ALA A 111 2.53 10.51 15.31
N LEU A 112 2.49 10.75 13.99
CA LEU A 112 3.28 11.79 13.31
C LEU A 112 2.52 13.10 13.14
N ALA A 113 1.19 13.07 13.24
CA ALA A 113 0.34 14.25 13.10
C ALA A 113 0.16 15.02 14.42
N ASP A 114 0.63 14.44 15.53
CA ASP A 114 0.72 15.04 16.88
C ASP A 114 2.12 15.62 17.13
#